data_AF-A0AAV7JIN5-F1
#
_entry.id   AF-A0AAV7JIN5-F1
#
_cell.length_a   1.000
_cell.length_b   1.000
_cell.length_c   1.000
_cell.angle_alpha   90.00
_cell.angle_beta   90.00
_cell.angle_gamma   90.00
#
_symmetry.space_group_name_H-M   'P 1'
#
loop_
_entity.id
_entity.type
_entity.pdbx_description
1 polymer ?
#
loop_
_entity_poly.entity_id
_entity_poly.type
_entity_poly.pdbx_seq_one_letter_code
_entity_poly.pdbx_strand_id
1 'polypeptide(L)'
;MTRIRNLDEEPRVIQDELELCLDVWLEDELHNVYLLYAEQMGIFEAVMECIDNHKVCTRVFFIDGPGDTGKTFLYNILLGNRSMGKINLAMASSGIAALFLDGGRIVHS
;
A
#
# COMPACT_ATOMS: atom_id res chain seq x y z
N MET A 1 6.49 23.03 5.50
CA MET A 1 7.07 22.97 6.87
C MET A 1 7.69 21.59 7.02
N THR A 2 8.99 21.47 6.77
CA THR A 2 9.68 20.17 6.75
C THR A 2 10.12 19.83 8.17
N ARG A 3 9.46 18.85 8.79
CA ARG A 3 9.81 18.35 10.12
C ARG A 3 10.88 17.26 9.94
N ILE A 4 12.08 17.50 10.47
CA ILE A 4 13.10 16.45 10.56
C ILE A 4 12.57 15.43 11.58
N ARG A 5 12.27 14.21 11.13
CA ARG A 5 11.86 13.10 12.00
C ARG A 5 13.13 12.37 12.47
N ASN A 6 13.27 12.20 13.79
CA ASN A 6 14.28 11.32 14.34
C ASN A 6 13.81 9.88 14.15
N LEU A 7 14.43 9.15 13.23
CA LEU A 7 14.01 7.80 12.88
C LEU A 7 14.21 6.82 14.05
N ASP A 8 15.21 7.03 14.90
CA ASP A 8 15.52 6.17 16.04
C ASP A 8 14.42 6.16 17.12
N GLU A 9 13.54 7.16 17.11
CA GLU A 9 12.39 7.28 18.03
C GLU A 9 11.09 6.71 17.46
N GLU A 10 11.04 6.40 16.16
CA GLU A 10 9.86 5.83 15.54
C GLU A 10 9.76 4.32 15.83
N PRO A 11 8.55 3.75 15.96
CA PRO A 11 8.36 2.31 16.05
C PRO A 11 9.10 1.58 14.92
N ARG A 12 9.73 0.44 15.23
CA ARG A 12 10.50 -0.35 14.27
C ARG A 12 9.73 -0.64 12.97
N VAL A 13 8.43 -0.85 13.04
CA VAL A 13 7.59 -1.05 11.84
C VAL A 13 7.62 0.15 10.89
N ILE A 14 7.66 1.38 11.41
CA ILE A 14 7.75 2.62 10.62
C ILE A 14 9.15 2.76 10.04
N GLN A 15 10.19 2.40 10.81
CA GLN A 15 11.58 2.39 10.33
C GLN A 15 11.74 1.43 9.15
N ASP A 16 11.31 0.17 9.33
CA ASP A 16 11.43 -0.86 8.30
C ASP A 16 10.67 -0.47 7.00
N GLU A 17 9.51 0.19 7.11
CA GLU A 17 8.79 0.68 5.92
C GLU A 17 9.51 1.82 5.20
N LEU A 18 10.19 2.69 5.92
CA LEU A 18 10.98 3.77 5.33
C LEU A 18 12.25 3.23 4.65
N GLU A 19 12.81 2.13 5.15
CA GLU A 19 13.91 1.40 4.51
C GLU A 19 13.46 0.70 3.23
N LEU A 20 12.29 0.05 3.22
CA LEU A 20 11.69 -0.50 2.00
C LEU A 20 11.50 0.57 0.90
N CYS A 21 11.33 1.83 1.30
CA CYS A 21 11.19 2.96 0.39
C CYS A 21 12.46 3.27 -0.42
N LEU A 22 13.63 2.78 0.01
CA LEU A 22 14.91 3.00 -0.67
C LEU A 22 15.18 1.95 -1.75
N ASP A 23 14.60 0.76 -1.61
CA ASP A 23 14.94 -0.41 -2.43
C ASP A 23 13.91 -0.74 -3.51
N VAL A 24 12.74 -0.07 -3.50
CA VAL A 24 11.55 -0.45 -4.28
C VAL A 24 11.05 0.72 -5.16
N TRP A 25 11.53 0.72 -6.42
CA TRP A 25 10.93 1.23 -7.67
C TRP A 25 10.39 2.68 -7.74
N LEU A 26 11.26 3.63 -8.09
CA LEU A 26 10.86 4.98 -8.52
C LEU A 26 10.40 5.05 -10.00
N GLU A 27 10.65 4.02 -10.82
CA GLU A 27 10.34 4.08 -12.28
C GLU A 27 9.12 3.26 -12.72
N ASP A 28 8.63 2.30 -11.93
CA ASP A 28 7.57 1.36 -12.35
C ASP A 28 6.18 1.62 -11.74
N GLU A 29 6.03 2.63 -10.87
CA GLU A 29 4.75 2.99 -10.24
C GLU A 29 3.65 3.27 -11.28
N LEU A 30 3.96 4.04 -12.31
CA LEU A 30 3.02 4.34 -13.40
C LEU A 30 2.78 3.11 -14.27
N HIS A 31 3.82 2.32 -14.58
CA HIS A 31 3.71 1.15 -15.44
C HIS A 31 2.74 0.12 -14.85
N ASN A 32 2.85 -0.15 -13.55
CA ASN A 32 2.00 -1.13 -12.88
C ASN A 32 0.54 -0.69 -12.79
N VAL A 33 0.27 0.61 -12.64
CA VAL A 33 -1.10 1.15 -12.69
C VAL A 33 -1.74 0.90 -14.06
N TYR A 34 -1.00 1.02 -15.16
CA TYR A 34 -1.52 0.70 -16.51
C TYR A 34 -1.83 -0.78 -16.74
N LEU A 35 -1.34 -1.69 -15.88
CA LEU A 35 -1.63 -3.12 -15.96
C LEU A 35 -2.94 -3.52 -15.23
N LEU A 36 -3.58 -2.58 -14.53
CA LEU A 36 -4.85 -2.86 -13.84
C LEU A 36 -5.98 -3.11 -14.84
N TYR A 37 -6.80 -4.12 -14.57
CA TYR A 37 -8.08 -4.29 -15.25
C TYR A 37 -9.04 -3.15 -14.88
N ALA A 38 -10.03 -2.87 -15.73
CA ALA A 38 -10.96 -1.75 -15.56
C ALA A 38 -11.65 -1.73 -14.17
N GLU A 39 -12.03 -2.90 -13.65
CA GLU A 39 -12.64 -3.01 -12.31
C GLU A 39 -11.64 -2.68 -11.19
N GLN A 40 -10.41 -3.18 -11.30
CA GLN A 40 -9.35 -2.88 -10.33
C GLN A 40 -8.93 -1.41 -10.39
N MET A 41 -8.91 -0.81 -11.58
CA MET A 41 -8.66 0.61 -11.77
C MET A 41 -9.69 1.46 -11.05
N GLY A 42 -10.98 1.13 -11.18
CA GLY A 42 -12.03 1.83 -10.44
C GLY A 42 -11.86 1.77 -8.92
N ILE A 43 -11.39 0.64 -8.40
CA ILE A 43 -11.06 0.50 -6.97
C ILE A 43 -9.84 1.35 -6.60
N PHE A 44 -8.78 1.30 -7.41
CA PHE A 44 -7.57 2.08 -7.21
C PHE A 44 -7.88 3.59 -7.15
N GLU A 45 -8.62 4.10 -8.14
CA GLU A 45 -9.05 5.50 -8.19
C GLU A 45 -9.88 5.90 -6.96
N ALA A 46 -10.84 5.07 -6.54
CA ALA A 46 -11.67 5.34 -5.37
C ALA A 46 -10.85 5.43 -4.06
N VAL A 47 -9.87 4.55 -3.90
CA VAL A 47 -8.96 4.56 -2.75
C VAL A 47 -8.05 5.80 -2.80
N MET A 48 -7.46 6.10 -3.95
CA MET A 48 -6.60 7.26 -4.15
C MET A 48 -7.34 8.57 -3.92
N GLU A 49 -8.56 8.70 -4.43
CA GLU A 49 -9.41 9.86 -4.21
C GLU A 49 -9.69 10.06 -2.71
N CYS A 50 -9.94 8.99 -1.95
CA CYS A 50 -10.15 9.09 -0.50
C CYS A 50 -8.88 9.43 0.28
N ILE A 51 -7.72 9.03 -0.24
CA ILE A 51 -6.42 9.34 0.36
C ILE A 51 -6.06 10.82 0.14
N ASP A 52 -6.36 11.37 -1.04
CA ASP A 52 -6.06 12.76 -1.42
C ASP A 52 -7.09 13.77 -0.90
N ASN A 53 -8.38 13.41 -0.93
CA ASN A 53 -9.42 14.26 -0.39
C ASN A 53 -9.44 14.16 1.13
N HIS A 54 -8.89 15.16 1.82
CA HIS A 54 -8.94 15.32 3.28
C HIS A 54 -10.37 15.47 3.87
N LYS A 55 -11.42 15.35 3.06
CA LYS A 55 -12.81 15.34 3.53
C LYS A 55 -13.13 14.00 4.20
N VAL A 56 -14.16 14.00 5.05
CA VAL A 56 -14.61 12.81 5.79
C VAL A 56 -15.31 11.85 4.82
N CYS A 57 -14.53 11.09 4.07
CA CYS A 57 -14.97 9.90 3.34
C CYS A 57 -14.65 8.65 4.18
N THR A 58 -15.34 7.54 3.91
CA THR A 58 -15.06 6.25 4.54
C THR A 58 -13.58 5.88 4.33
N ARG A 59 -12.85 5.64 5.42
CA ARG A 59 -11.39 5.35 5.40
C ARG A 59 -11.08 3.85 5.40
N VAL A 60 -12.10 3.01 5.27
CA VAL A 60 -12.01 1.55 5.33
C VAL A 60 -12.71 0.98 4.11
N PHE A 61 -11.98 0.15 3.37
CA PHE A 61 -12.46 -0.51 2.17
C PHE A 61 -12.43 -2.02 2.38
N PHE A 62 -13.41 -2.71 1.80
CA PHE A 62 -13.41 -4.16 1.69
C PHE A 62 -13.44 -4.51 0.22
N ILE A 63 -12.41 -5.21 -0.25
CA ILE A 63 -12.29 -5.63 -1.65
C ILE A 63 -12.59 -7.12 -1.69
N ASP A 64 -13.76 -7.45 -2.23
CA ASP A 64 -14.17 -8.82 -2.50
C ASP A 64 -14.03 -9.12 -3.98
N GLY A 65 -13.71 -10.36 -4.30
CA GLY A 65 -13.69 -10.83 -5.66
C GLY A 65 -13.44 -12.32 -5.72
N PRO A 66 -13.83 -12.99 -6.82
CA PRO A 66 -13.52 -14.40 -7.06
C PRO A 66 -12.03 -14.73 -6.90
N GLY A 67 -11.70 -16.01 -6.71
CA GLY A 67 -10.31 -16.46 -6.85
C GLY A 67 -9.74 -16.02 -8.21
N ASP A 68 -8.44 -15.75 -8.27
CA ASP A 68 -7.73 -15.38 -9.51
C ASP A 68 -8.02 -13.97 -10.09
N THR A 69 -8.78 -13.11 -9.41
CA THR A 69 -9.01 -11.72 -9.87
C THR A 69 -7.86 -10.74 -9.60
N GLY A 70 -6.66 -11.25 -9.31
CA GLY A 70 -5.48 -10.40 -9.09
C GLY A 70 -5.57 -9.44 -7.90
N LYS A 71 -6.37 -9.73 -6.86
CA LYS A 71 -6.49 -8.87 -5.66
C LYS A 71 -5.14 -8.55 -5.02
N THR A 72 -4.26 -9.54 -4.93
CA THR A 72 -2.89 -9.35 -4.44
C THR A 72 -2.12 -8.33 -5.26
N PHE A 73 -2.24 -8.39 -6.59
CA PHE A 73 -1.57 -7.44 -7.48
C PHE A 73 -2.09 -6.01 -7.27
N LEU A 74 -3.41 -5.84 -7.13
CA LEU A 74 -4.01 -4.56 -6.76
C LEU A 74 -3.51 -4.05 -5.40
N TYR A 75 -3.39 -4.90 -4.38
CA TYR A 75 -2.84 -4.51 -3.09
C TYR A 75 -1.40 -4.03 -3.19
N ASN A 76 -0.54 -4.72 -3.94
CA ASN A 76 0.85 -4.33 -4.13
C ASN A 76 0.97 -3.00 -4.87
N ILE A 77 0.11 -2.72 -5.84
CA ILE A 77 0.08 -1.41 -6.52
C ILE A 77 -0.34 -0.30 -5.55
N LEU A 78 -1.35 -0.55 -4.72
CA LEU A 78 -1.78 0.42 -3.68
C LEU A 78 -0.68 0.67 -2.64
N LEU A 79 0.01 -0.39 -2.19
CA LEU A 79 1.12 -0.31 -1.25
C LEU A 79 2.35 0.37 -1.85
N GLY A 80 2.58 0.13 -3.14
CA GLY A 80 3.68 0.69 -3.92
C GLY A 80 3.51 2.18 -4.21
N ASN A 81 2.29 2.72 -4.18
CA ASN A 81 2.04 4.14 -4.42
C ASN A 81 2.50 5.02 -3.25
N ARG A 82 3.77 5.43 -3.30
CA ARG A 82 4.48 6.24 -2.30
C ARG A 82 4.61 7.71 -2.70
N SER A 83 4.14 8.07 -3.90
CA SER A 83 4.14 9.45 -4.44
C SER A 83 3.57 10.54 -3.51
N MET A 84 2.81 10.16 -2.48
CA MET A 84 2.18 11.07 -1.52
C MET A 84 2.97 11.30 -0.22
N GLY A 85 4.16 10.70 -0.07
CA GLY A 85 4.96 10.82 1.16
C GLY A 85 4.29 10.19 2.39
N LYS A 86 3.36 9.24 2.15
CA LYS A 86 2.64 8.48 3.17
C LYS A 86 3.37 7.15 3.41
N ILE A 87 3.18 6.59 4.60
CA ILE A 87 3.76 5.31 5.00
C ILE A 87 2.67 4.26 4.85
N ASN A 88 2.89 3.29 3.97
CA ASN A 88 1.97 2.21 3.69
C ASN A 88 2.39 0.98 4.50
N LEU A 89 1.45 0.34 5.19
CA LEU A 89 1.74 -0.83 6.04
C LEU A 89 0.99 -2.05 5.51
N ALA A 90 1.75 -3.06 5.09
CA ALA A 90 1.22 -4.31 4.56
C ALA A 90 1.11 -5.37 5.67
N MET A 91 -0.11 -5.81 5.97
CA MET A 91 -0.38 -6.79 7.03
C MET A 91 -1.33 -7.89 6.56
N ALA A 92 -1.03 -9.13 6.94
CA ALA A 92 -1.85 -10.29 6.65
C ALA A 92 -1.98 -11.21 7.88
N SER A 93 -3.07 -11.96 7.97
CA SER A 93 -3.32 -12.91 9.07
C SER A 93 -2.60 -14.25 8.91
N SER A 94 -2.10 -14.55 7.71
CA SER A 94 -1.35 -15.77 7.39
C SER A 94 0.03 -15.43 6.87
N GLY A 95 1.04 -16.21 7.26
CA GLY A 95 2.40 -16.09 6.72
C GLY A 95 2.44 -16.23 5.21
N ILE A 96 1.67 -17.17 4.64
CA ILE A 96 1.61 -17.35 3.19
C ILE A 96 1.03 -16.12 2.50
N ALA A 97 0.01 -15.50 3.08
CA ALA A 97 -0.58 -14.28 2.52
C ALA A 97 0.38 -13.08 2.64
N ALA A 98 1.12 -12.97 3.74
CA ALA A 98 2.12 -11.92 3.93
C ALA A 98 3.24 -12.00 2.88
N LEU A 99 3.66 -13.20 2.47
CA LEU A 99 4.68 -13.40 1.43
C LEU A 99 4.29 -12.83 0.06
N PHE A 100 3.00 -12.66 -0.19
CA PHE A 100 2.51 -12.13 -1.47
C PHE A 100 2.33 -10.61 -1.46
N LEU A 101 2.47 -9.96 -0.30
CA LEU A 101 2.39 -8.51 -0.18
C LEU A 101 3.78 -7.91 -0.10
N ASP A 102 4.02 -6.83 -0.84
CA ASP A 102 5.28 -6.09 -0.77
C ASP A 102 5.41 -5.46 0.63
N GLY A 103 6.48 -5.80 1.34
CA GLY A 103 6.66 -5.43 2.76
C GLY A 103 5.72 -6.17 3.73
N GLY A 104 5.04 -7.23 3.27
CA GLY A 104 4.02 -7.93 4.02
C GLY A 104 4.48 -8.53 5.34
N ARG A 105 3.69 -8.31 6.40
CA ARG A 105 3.94 -8.82 7.75
C ARG A 105 2.77 -9.63 8.28
N ILE A 106 3.08 -10.57 9.15
CA ILE A 106 2.05 -11.35 9.85
C ILE A 106 1.56 -10.53 11.03
N VAL A 107 0.23 -10.36 11.13
CA VAL A 107 -0.39 -9.85 12.35
C VAL A 107 -0.32 -10.96 13.40
N HIS A 108 0.53 -10.78 14.40
CA HIS A 108 0.47 -11.58 15.62
C HIS A 108 -0.63 -10.99 16.52
N SER A 109 -1.50 -11.86 17.05
CA SER A 109 -2.43 -11.50 18.14
C SER A 109 -1.76 -11.64 19.49
#